data_AF-A0A9E4MJX2-F1
#
_entry.id   AF-A0A9E4MJX2-F1
#
_cell.length_a   1.000
_cell.length_b   1.000
_cell.length_c   1.000
_cell.angle_alpha   90.00
_cell.angle_beta   90.00
_cell.angle_gamma   90.00
#
_symmetry.space_group_name_H-M   'P 1'
#
loop_
_entity.id
_entity.type
_entity.pdbx_description
1 polymer ?
#
loop_
_entity_poly.entity_id
_entity_poly.type
_entity_poly.pdbx_seq_one_letter_code
_entity_poly.pdbx_strand_id
1 'polypeptide(L)'
;MKVDRRRCVTVRRPDSGASLIEMLVAFGLTVMVAVGALSLFVLHQRLARAQLEAASLQQSQQAVHLELRRALRAAGRGGLAHQLPGQPARRELALEVEADVTAGHAVGSAAAAEGTDVLVVRGVINGPLYWVDEYRFDPAARRGWVTVRARPAHASVQSLEMLREAGDAGDDALLLVSGDAPGVHAVVPIVDVVPSDPDRDGALRVEFHADPSRGPVAAAFLSISSGGTWPAGYMGAVDRVGVLEEWRFYVRPPDPDSLRGSQLAMARLYPGTGIAWDRRSANLAQVIADDIADLEVAVEELGEGRGWSIAVATTARAGEPAAAALRVPRTAATVVRLRNLR
;
A
#
# COMPACT_ATOMS: atom_id res chain seq x y z
N MET A 1 86.97 -51.63 -17.52
CA MET A 1 85.69 -51.35 -18.23
C MET A 1 84.69 -52.46 -17.89
N LYS A 2 83.70 -52.17 -17.05
CA LYS A 2 82.68 -53.15 -16.62
C LYS A 2 81.34 -52.71 -17.22
N VAL A 3 80.91 -53.40 -18.27
CA VAL A 3 79.66 -53.13 -18.99
C VAL A 3 78.52 -53.78 -18.21
N ASP A 4 77.72 -52.96 -17.54
CA ASP A 4 76.58 -53.38 -16.73
C ASP A 4 75.34 -53.53 -17.61
N ARG A 5 75.03 -54.77 -18.02
CA ARG A 5 73.85 -55.11 -18.82
C ARG A 5 72.63 -55.18 -17.91
N ARG A 6 71.91 -54.06 -17.76
CA ARG A 6 70.56 -54.06 -17.18
C ARG A 6 69.61 -54.84 -18.10
N ARG A 7 69.23 -56.04 -17.66
CA ARG A 7 68.19 -56.85 -18.32
C ARG A 7 66.84 -56.13 -18.14
N CYS A 8 66.26 -55.69 -19.25
CA CYS A 8 64.86 -55.29 -19.30
C CYS A 8 64.01 -56.56 -19.16
N VAL A 9 63.47 -56.81 -17.97
CA VAL A 9 62.50 -57.88 -17.74
C VAL A 9 61.14 -57.34 -18.17
N THR A 10 60.71 -57.69 -19.38
CA THR A 10 59.32 -57.51 -19.80
C THR A 10 58.46 -58.54 -19.06
N VAL A 11 57.90 -58.12 -17.92
CA VAL A 11 56.85 -58.87 -17.24
C VAL A 11 55.63 -58.86 -18.16
N ARG A 12 55.42 -59.94 -18.93
CA ARG A 12 54.13 -60.20 -19.58
C ARG A 12 53.12 -60.41 -18.46
N ARG A 13 52.31 -59.38 -18.19
CA ARG A 13 51.08 -59.57 -17.41
C ARG A 13 50.21 -60.57 -18.18
N PRO A 14 49.76 -61.65 -17.55
CA PRO A 14 48.74 -62.48 -18.18
C PRO A 14 47.51 -61.61 -18.38
N ASP A 15 47.09 -61.44 -19.63
CA ASP A 15 45.79 -60.87 -19.98
C ASP A 15 44.72 -61.88 -19.52
N SER A 16 44.41 -61.87 -18.23
CA SER A 16 43.25 -62.58 -17.69
C SER A 16 42.01 -61.85 -18.19
N GLY A 17 41.34 -62.41 -19.20
CA GLY A 17 40.07 -61.90 -19.69
C GLY A 17 39.09 -61.68 -18.55
N ALA A 18 38.46 -60.51 -18.52
CA ALA A 18 37.53 -60.11 -17.47
C ALA A 18 36.48 -61.21 -17.23
N SER A 19 36.35 -61.62 -15.98
CA SER A 19 35.33 -62.58 -15.57
C SER A 19 33.94 -61.96 -15.75
N LEU A 20 32.96 -62.74 -16.23
CA LEU A 20 31.56 -62.30 -16.37
C LEU A 20 31.00 -61.70 -15.07
N ILE A 21 31.44 -62.23 -13.91
CA ILE A 21 31.05 -61.76 -12.58
C ILE A 21 31.57 -60.34 -12.33
N GLU A 22 32.81 -60.06 -12.74
CA GLU A 22 33.43 -58.74 -12.57
C GLU A 22 32.70 -57.67 -13.39
N MET A 23 32.31 -57.99 -14.62
CA MET A 23 31.50 -57.09 -15.46
C MET A 23 30.12 -56.82 -14.85
N LEU A 24 29.48 -57.84 -14.28
CA LEU A 24 28.17 -57.71 -13.64
C LEU A 24 28.22 -56.83 -12.38
N VAL A 25 29.25 -57.00 -11.56
CA VAL A 25 29.49 -56.14 -10.37
C VAL A 25 29.78 -54.71 -10.80
N ALA A 26 30.65 -54.50 -11.79
CA ALA A 26 30.97 -53.17 -12.30
C ALA A 26 29.73 -52.47 -12.88
N PHE A 27 28.90 -53.19 -13.63
CA PHE A 27 27.63 -52.67 -14.16
C PHE A 27 26.67 -52.30 -13.02
N GLY A 28 26.47 -53.19 -12.05
CA GLY A 28 25.61 -52.94 -10.89
C GLY A 28 26.05 -51.70 -10.08
N LEU A 29 27.36 -51.56 -9.84
CA LEU A 29 27.92 -50.39 -9.16
C LEU A 29 27.70 -49.10 -9.96
N THR A 30 27.89 -49.16 -11.29
CA THR A 30 27.65 -48.01 -12.17
C THR A 30 26.18 -47.58 -12.16
N VAL A 31 25.24 -48.53 -12.19
CA VAL A 31 23.80 -48.24 -12.08
C VAL A 31 23.46 -47.61 -10.72
N MET A 32 23.98 -48.15 -9.61
CA MET A 32 23.75 -47.56 -8.29
C MET A 32 24.28 -46.13 -8.18
N VAL A 33 25.49 -45.87 -8.70
CA VAL A 33 26.07 -44.52 -8.72
C VAL A 33 25.23 -43.59 -9.61
N ALA A 34 24.77 -44.04 -10.77
CA ALA A 34 23.94 -43.24 -11.67
C ALA A 34 22.59 -42.87 -11.03
N VAL A 35 21.93 -43.82 -10.35
CA VAL A 35 20.67 -43.56 -9.62
C VAL A 35 20.89 -42.58 -8.47
N GLY A 36 21.99 -42.72 -7.73
CA GLY A 36 22.37 -41.79 -6.66
C GLY A 36 22.60 -40.37 -7.19
N ALA A 37 23.36 -40.22 -8.28
CA ALA A 37 23.61 -38.95 -8.92
C ALA A 37 22.32 -38.29 -9.45
N LEU A 38 21.43 -39.07 -10.08
CA LEU A 38 20.15 -38.56 -10.58
C LEU A 38 19.24 -38.11 -9.44
N SER A 39 19.21 -38.84 -8.33
CA SER A 39 18.42 -38.49 -7.15
C SER A 39 18.91 -37.18 -6.51
N LEU A 40 20.22 -36.98 -6.41
CA LEU A 40 20.83 -35.73 -5.95
C LEU A 40 20.50 -34.56 -6.89
N PHE A 41 20.52 -34.80 -8.20
CA PHE A 41 20.15 -33.79 -9.19
C PHE A 41 18.69 -33.35 -9.07
N VAL A 42 17.75 -34.29 -8.91
CA VAL A 42 16.33 -33.98 -8.66
C VAL A 42 16.15 -33.19 -7.37
N LEU A 43 16.85 -33.58 -6.30
CA LEU A 43 16.81 -32.85 -5.03
C LEU A 43 17.35 -31.42 -5.19
N HIS A 44 18.47 -31.25 -5.89
CA HIS A 44 19.05 -29.93 -6.17
C HIS A 44 18.10 -29.05 -6.97
N GLN A 45 17.43 -29.59 -7.99
CA GLN A 45 16.43 -28.86 -8.76
C GLN A 45 15.22 -28.43 -7.92
N ARG A 46 14.74 -29.31 -7.02
CA ARG A 46 13.65 -28.97 -6.10
C ARG A 46 14.06 -27.89 -5.11
N LEU A 47 15.26 -28.01 -4.54
CA LEU A 47 15.80 -27.01 -3.62
C LEU A 47 15.97 -25.65 -4.31
N ALA A 48 16.50 -25.64 -5.52
CA ALA A 48 16.68 -24.41 -6.30
C ALA A 48 15.34 -23.72 -6.60
N ARG A 49 14.28 -24.48 -6.93
CA ARG A 49 12.92 -23.93 -7.11
C ARG A 49 12.37 -23.34 -5.82
N ALA A 50 12.44 -24.08 -4.71
CA ALA A 50 11.98 -23.61 -3.41
C ALA A 50 12.73 -22.34 -2.95
N GLN A 51 14.04 -22.24 -3.23
CA GLN A 51 14.83 -21.04 -2.95
C GLN A 51 14.39 -19.84 -3.79
N LEU A 52 14.07 -20.06 -5.07
CA LEU A 52 13.59 -19.01 -5.97
C LEU A 52 12.20 -18.51 -5.56
N GLU A 53 11.29 -19.41 -5.19
CA GLU A 53 9.96 -19.08 -4.66
C GLU A 53 10.05 -18.32 -3.33
N ALA A 54 10.94 -18.76 -2.42
CA ALA A 54 11.17 -18.04 -1.17
C ALA A 54 11.72 -16.62 -1.41
N ALA A 55 12.63 -16.46 -2.37
CA ALA A 55 13.18 -15.16 -2.72
C ALA A 55 12.11 -14.23 -3.33
N SER A 56 11.22 -14.74 -4.19
CA SER A 56 10.14 -13.94 -4.76
C SER A 56 9.12 -13.49 -3.71
N LEU A 57 8.77 -14.36 -2.76
CA LEU A 57 7.89 -14.01 -1.65
C LEU A 57 8.51 -12.95 -0.74
N GLN A 58 9.80 -13.05 -0.43
CA GLN A 58 10.50 -12.04 0.37
C GLN A 58 10.54 -10.69 -0.35
N GLN A 59 10.79 -10.68 -1.65
CA GLN A 59 10.79 -9.45 -2.45
C GLN A 59 9.39 -8.81 -2.50
N SER A 60 8.33 -9.61 -2.65
CA SER A 60 6.96 -9.10 -2.68
C SER A 60 6.58 -8.47 -1.34
N GLN A 61 6.90 -9.12 -0.21
CA GLN A 61 6.68 -8.59 1.13
C GLN A 61 7.42 -7.27 1.38
N GLN A 62 8.67 -7.16 0.91
CA GLN A 62 9.42 -5.91 1.03
C GLN A 62 8.78 -4.76 0.25
N ALA A 63 8.31 -5.03 -0.97
CA ALA A 63 7.60 -4.04 -1.78
C ALA A 63 6.31 -3.56 -1.07
N VAL A 64 5.54 -4.49 -0.51
CA VAL A 64 4.34 -4.19 0.28
C VAL A 64 4.66 -3.28 1.47
N HIS A 65 5.65 -3.65 2.28
CA HIS A 65 5.98 -2.89 3.49
C HIS A 65 6.52 -1.50 3.15
N LEU A 66 7.21 -1.34 2.02
CA LEU A 66 7.68 -0.05 1.54
C LEU A 66 6.51 0.85 1.11
N GLU A 67 5.55 0.30 0.37
CA GLU A 67 4.38 1.06 -0.10
C GLU A 67 3.47 1.48 1.06
N LEU A 68 3.17 0.54 1.97
CA LEU A 68 2.44 0.84 3.21
C LEU A 68 3.15 1.92 4.04
N ARG A 69 4.47 1.82 4.23
CA ARG A 69 5.23 2.85 4.95
C ARG A 69 5.15 4.21 4.28
N ARG A 70 5.18 4.25 2.95
CA ARG A 70 5.07 5.49 2.19
C ARG A 70 3.68 6.10 2.39
N ALA A 71 2.61 5.32 2.21
CA ALA A 71 1.24 5.77 2.39
C ALA A 71 0.97 6.24 3.83
N LEU A 72 1.36 5.44 4.84
CA LEU A 72 1.18 5.79 6.26
C LEU A 72 1.90 7.07 6.66
N ARG A 73 3.14 7.28 6.17
CA ARG A 73 3.88 8.53 6.44
C ARG A 73 3.25 9.73 5.74
N ALA A 74 2.69 9.53 4.55
CA ALA A 74 2.06 10.60 3.79
C ALA A 74 0.68 10.95 4.35
N ALA A 75 -0.08 9.97 4.84
CA ALA A 75 -1.38 10.17 5.48
C ALA A 75 -1.32 11.05 6.74
N GLY A 76 -0.20 11.00 7.46
CA GLY A 76 0.06 11.92 8.58
C GLY A 76 0.17 13.39 8.17
N ARG A 77 0.28 13.72 6.88
CA ARG A 77 0.26 15.09 6.37
C ARG A 77 -1.19 15.58 6.29
N GLY A 78 -1.49 16.65 7.01
CA GLY A 78 -2.82 17.30 6.98
C GLY A 78 -3.50 17.39 8.34
N GLY A 79 -3.00 16.71 9.37
CA GLY A 79 -3.50 16.84 10.74
C GLY A 79 -4.98 16.47 10.91
N LEU A 80 -5.48 15.55 10.09
CA LEU A 80 -6.87 15.12 10.09
C LEU A 80 -7.25 14.48 11.42
N ALA A 81 -8.15 15.14 12.15
CA ALA A 81 -8.83 14.59 13.31
C ALA A 81 -10.08 13.83 12.85
N HIS A 82 -10.12 12.50 12.98
CA HIS A 82 -11.36 11.77 12.71
C HIS A 82 -12.22 11.70 13.98
N GLN A 83 -13.46 12.18 13.90
CA GLN A 83 -14.46 12.02 14.95
C GLN A 83 -15.52 11.02 14.49
N LEU A 84 -15.47 9.80 15.04
CA LEU A 84 -16.54 8.82 14.89
C LEU A 84 -17.81 9.31 15.64
N PRO A 85 -19.03 9.11 15.10
CA PRO A 85 -20.27 9.47 15.79
C PRO A 85 -20.33 8.84 17.19
N GLY A 86 -20.48 9.65 18.23
CA GLY A 86 -20.57 9.18 19.62
C GLY A 86 -19.23 8.94 20.33
N GLN A 87 -18.10 9.18 19.66
CA GLN A 87 -16.77 9.18 20.30
C GLN A 87 -16.24 10.62 20.42
N PRO A 88 -15.44 10.94 21.47
CA PRO A 88 -14.76 12.23 21.53
C PRO A 88 -13.89 12.38 20.28
N ALA A 89 -13.83 13.59 19.73
CA ALA A 89 -12.99 13.90 18.58
C ALA A 89 -11.55 13.47 18.89
N ARG A 90 -11.12 12.34 18.31
CA ARG A 90 -9.73 11.95 18.37
C ARG A 90 -9.05 12.80 17.30
N ARG A 91 -8.03 13.56 17.69
CA ARG A 91 -7.20 14.36 16.76
C ARG A 91 -6.46 13.49 15.71
N GLU A 92 -6.74 12.21 15.73
CA GLU A 92 -5.87 11.10 15.45
C GLU A 92 -6.81 9.99 14.99
N LEU A 93 -7.12 9.95 13.69
CA LEU A 93 -6.72 8.79 12.92
C LEU A 93 -7.06 9.06 11.45
N ALA A 94 -6.03 9.52 10.73
CA ALA A 94 -5.85 9.37 9.28
C ALA A 94 -5.91 7.90 8.81
N LEU A 95 -6.32 6.98 9.67
CA LEU A 95 -6.19 5.54 9.52
C LEU A 95 -7.43 4.90 10.12
N GLU A 96 -7.90 3.82 9.56
CA GLU A 96 -8.98 3.04 10.13
C GLU A 96 -8.66 1.58 9.80
N VAL A 97 -8.87 0.71 10.79
CA VAL A 97 -8.66 -0.73 10.62
C VAL A 97 -10.00 -1.40 10.79
N GLU A 98 -10.46 -2.03 9.72
CA GLU A 98 -11.62 -2.91 9.73
C GLU A 98 -11.07 -4.31 9.96
N ALA A 99 -11.08 -4.76 11.21
CA ALA A 99 -10.43 -6.01 11.61
C ALA A 99 -11.30 -7.24 11.36
N ASP A 100 -10.67 -8.38 11.06
CA ASP A 100 -11.30 -9.70 10.90
C ASP A 100 -12.54 -9.67 9.99
N VAL A 101 -12.40 -9.13 8.78
CA VAL A 101 -13.55 -8.89 7.92
C VAL A 101 -14.25 -10.17 7.49
N THR A 102 -15.59 -10.15 7.44
CA THR A 102 -16.38 -11.32 7.04
C THR A 102 -16.22 -11.63 5.54
N ALA A 103 -16.55 -12.86 5.13
CA ALA A 103 -16.58 -13.22 3.70
C ALA A 103 -17.40 -12.23 2.87
N GLY A 104 -16.81 -11.74 1.77
CA GLY A 104 -17.46 -10.80 0.86
C GLY A 104 -17.50 -9.35 1.36
N HIS A 105 -16.74 -9.01 2.41
CA HIS A 105 -16.62 -7.64 2.89
C HIS A 105 -16.17 -6.70 1.77
N ALA A 106 -16.94 -5.63 1.57
CA ALA A 106 -16.83 -4.78 0.40
C ALA A 106 -15.73 -3.72 0.55
N VAL A 107 -14.79 -3.71 -0.40
CA VAL A 107 -13.83 -2.63 -0.61
C VAL A 107 -14.25 -1.91 -1.90
N GLY A 108 -15.28 -1.06 -1.75
CA GLY A 108 -16.03 -0.53 -2.88
C GLY A 108 -16.80 -1.63 -3.61
N SER A 109 -16.53 -1.84 -4.90
CA SER A 109 -17.08 -2.99 -5.64
C SER A 109 -16.17 -4.22 -5.64
N ALA A 110 -15.01 -4.16 -5.00
CA ALA A 110 -14.15 -5.32 -4.78
C ALA A 110 -14.47 -5.98 -3.44
N ALA A 111 -13.94 -7.18 -3.20
CA ALA A 111 -14.13 -7.91 -1.95
C ALA A 111 -12.78 -8.23 -1.29
N ALA A 112 -12.72 -8.08 0.03
CA ALA A 112 -11.62 -8.53 0.85
C ALA A 112 -11.74 -10.03 1.18
N ALA A 113 -10.60 -10.67 1.42
CA ALA A 113 -10.52 -12.04 1.88
C ALA A 113 -11.04 -12.13 3.32
N GLU A 114 -11.83 -13.17 3.59
CA GLU A 114 -12.39 -13.44 4.91
C GLU A 114 -11.29 -13.62 5.96
N GLY A 115 -11.50 -13.05 7.14
CA GLY A 115 -10.60 -13.15 8.29
C GLY A 115 -9.32 -12.33 8.18
N THR A 116 -9.21 -11.45 7.18
CA THR A 116 -8.09 -10.51 7.04
C THR A 116 -8.52 -9.10 7.47
N ASP A 117 -7.55 -8.24 7.76
CA ASP A 117 -7.85 -6.84 8.05
C ASP A 117 -7.89 -5.99 6.77
N VAL A 118 -8.69 -4.92 6.79
CA VAL A 118 -8.63 -3.84 5.80
C VAL A 118 -8.07 -2.59 6.47
N LEU A 119 -6.94 -2.10 5.95
CA LEU A 119 -6.33 -0.87 6.41
C LEU A 119 -6.77 0.28 5.50
N VAL A 120 -7.60 1.15 6.03
CA VAL A 120 -8.00 2.41 5.41
C VAL A 120 -7.02 3.49 5.82
N VAL A 121 -6.53 4.24 4.85
CA VAL A 121 -5.54 5.31 5.01
C VAL A 121 -6.06 6.56 4.33
N ARG A 122 -6.27 7.63 5.09
CA ARG A 122 -6.81 8.92 4.62
C ARG A 122 -5.81 10.03 4.86
N GLY A 123 -5.52 10.84 3.85
CA GLY A 123 -4.67 12.02 4.03
C GLY A 123 -4.24 12.63 2.71
N VAL A 124 -3.35 13.62 2.77
CA VAL A 124 -2.75 14.21 1.57
C VAL A 124 -1.52 13.38 1.19
N ILE A 125 -1.77 12.33 0.41
CA ILE A 125 -0.82 11.21 0.24
C ILE A 125 0.14 11.43 -0.92
N ASN A 126 -0.38 11.71 -2.12
CA ASN A 126 0.46 11.93 -3.30
C ASN A 126 0.88 13.39 -3.47
N GLY A 127 0.22 14.32 -2.76
CA GLY A 127 0.45 15.75 -2.84
C GLY A 127 1.20 16.37 -1.66
N PRO A 128 1.66 17.62 -1.82
CA PRO A 128 1.96 18.49 -0.69
C PRO A 128 0.68 19.12 -0.14
N LEU A 129 0.79 19.66 1.08
CA LEU A 129 -0.12 20.73 1.51
C LEU A 129 0.34 22.03 0.86
N TYR A 130 -0.61 22.73 0.27
CA TYR A 130 -0.43 24.00 -0.40
C TYR A 130 -0.76 25.16 0.52
N TRP A 131 0.07 26.19 0.48
CA TRP A 131 -0.24 27.44 1.18
C TRP A 131 -1.31 28.22 0.43
N VAL A 132 -2.29 28.72 1.19
CA VAL A 132 -3.38 29.56 0.68
C VAL A 132 -3.00 31.03 0.79
N ASP A 133 -3.25 31.78 -0.29
CA ASP A 133 -3.08 33.24 -0.33
C ASP A 133 -4.38 33.96 0.02
N GLU A 134 -5.50 33.45 -0.50
CA GLU A 134 -6.81 34.06 -0.34
C GLU A 134 -7.87 32.98 -0.21
N TYR A 135 -8.83 33.18 0.69
CA TYR A 135 -9.96 32.29 0.92
C TYR A 135 -11.25 33.09 0.97
N ARG A 136 -12.28 32.60 0.28
CA ARG A 136 -13.62 33.17 0.35
C ARG A 136 -14.67 32.08 0.36
N PHE A 137 -15.65 32.23 1.23
CA PHE A 137 -16.79 31.32 1.32
C PHE A 137 -18.09 32.11 1.47
N ASP A 138 -19.09 31.72 0.68
CA ASP A 138 -20.45 32.20 0.78
C ASP A 138 -21.31 31.11 1.44
N PRO A 139 -21.71 31.30 2.71
CA PRO A 139 -22.52 30.32 3.44
C PRO A 139 -23.94 30.18 2.89
N ALA A 140 -24.50 31.22 2.26
CA ALA A 140 -25.84 31.16 1.69
C ALA A 140 -25.84 30.33 0.40
N ALA A 141 -24.83 30.51 -0.45
CA ALA A 141 -24.66 29.72 -1.67
C ALA A 141 -24.01 28.36 -1.45
N ARG A 142 -23.42 28.12 -0.26
CA ARG A 142 -22.58 26.94 0.06
C ARG A 142 -21.48 26.74 -0.97
N ARG A 143 -20.84 27.82 -1.41
CA ARG A 143 -19.75 27.80 -2.39
C ARG A 143 -18.61 28.67 -1.91
N GLY A 144 -17.40 28.32 -2.30
CA GLY A 144 -16.23 29.12 -2.00
C GLY A 144 -15.10 28.82 -2.96
N TRP A 145 -14.00 29.52 -2.73
CA TRP A 145 -12.78 29.30 -3.47
C TRP A 145 -11.57 29.64 -2.60
N VAL A 146 -10.43 29.05 -2.98
CA VAL A 146 -9.11 29.38 -2.45
C VAL A 146 -8.19 29.75 -3.60
N THR A 147 -7.29 30.69 -3.37
CA THR A 147 -6.17 30.96 -4.28
C THR A 147 -4.89 30.36 -3.72
N VAL A 148 -4.21 29.58 -4.56
CA VAL A 148 -2.97 28.89 -4.25
C VAL A 148 -1.90 29.36 -5.23
N ARG A 149 -0.79 29.90 -4.74
CA ARG A 149 0.32 30.37 -5.59
C ARG A 149 1.38 29.30 -5.77
N ALA A 150 1.96 29.18 -6.98
CA ALA A 150 3.12 28.31 -7.19
C ALA A 150 4.35 28.78 -6.37
N ARG A 151 4.43 30.07 -6.07
CA ARG A 151 5.47 30.69 -5.24
C ARG A 151 4.83 31.52 -4.11
N PRO A 152 4.55 30.92 -2.95
CA PRO A 152 4.02 31.67 -1.81
C PRO A 152 5.07 32.65 -1.27
N ALA A 153 4.66 33.77 -0.68
CA ALA A 153 5.60 34.79 -0.19
C ALA A 153 6.55 34.28 0.92
N HIS A 154 6.14 33.25 1.66
CA HIS A 154 6.87 32.74 2.84
C HIS A 154 7.24 31.25 2.73
N ALA A 155 7.10 30.63 1.56
CA ALA A 155 7.34 29.21 1.40
C ALA A 155 8.10 28.89 0.11
N SER A 156 8.64 27.68 0.07
CA SER A 156 9.27 27.12 -1.12
C SER A 156 8.29 27.03 -2.29
N VAL A 157 8.84 26.99 -3.50
CA VAL A 157 8.07 26.74 -4.73
C VAL A 157 7.29 25.42 -4.59
N GLN A 158 6.00 25.44 -4.90
CA GLN A 158 5.09 24.30 -4.82
C GLN A 158 4.55 23.95 -6.21
N SER A 159 4.60 22.66 -6.59
CA SER A 159 4.02 22.19 -7.86
C SER A 159 2.51 22.07 -7.75
N LEU A 160 1.79 22.82 -8.57
CA LEU A 160 0.33 22.86 -8.57
C LEU A 160 -0.32 21.82 -9.52
N GLU A 161 0.46 20.90 -10.07
CA GLU A 161 0.00 19.90 -11.04
C GLU A 161 -1.12 19.03 -10.47
N MET A 162 -0.96 18.52 -9.24
CA MET A 162 -1.99 17.70 -8.60
C MET A 162 -3.31 18.45 -8.38
N LEU A 163 -3.28 19.75 -8.09
CA LEU A 163 -4.51 20.55 -7.99
C LEU A 163 -5.19 20.67 -9.36
N ARG A 164 -4.42 20.82 -10.44
CA ARG A 164 -4.99 20.83 -11.80
C ARG A 164 -5.63 19.49 -12.15
N GLU A 165 -4.92 18.39 -11.91
CA GLU A 165 -5.44 17.04 -12.15
C GLU A 165 -6.72 16.77 -11.34
N ALA A 166 -6.77 17.22 -10.08
CA ALA A 166 -7.96 17.10 -9.24
C ALA A 166 -9.13 17.97 -9.74
N GLY A 167 -8.85 19.14 -10.30
CA GLY A 167 -9.84 19.98 -10.98
C GLY A 167 -10.39 19.33 -12.25
N ASP A 168 -9.52 18.74 -13.07
CA ASP A 168 -9.89 18.06 -14.33
C ASP A 168 -10.74 16.80 -14.07
N ALA A 169 -10.44 16.06 -13.00
CA ALA A 169 -11.24 14.91 -12.59
C ALA A 169 -12.64 15.31 -12.08
N GLY A 170 -12.73 16.41 -11.34
CA GLY A 170 -13.93 16.88 -10.66
C GLY A 170 -14.30 16.00 -9.45
N ASP A 171 -15.03 16.57 -8.49
CA ASP A 171 -15.47 15.91 -7.25
C ASP A 171 -14.34 15.39 -6.31
N ASP A 172 -13.06 15.62 -6.64
CA ASP A 172 -11.95 15.27 -5.75
C ASP A 172 -12.06 16.04 -4.42
N ALA A 173 -11.61 15.40 -3.35
CA ALA A 173 -11.73 15.94 -2.01
C ALA A 173 -10.66 17.01 -1.76
N LEU A 174 -11.06 18.26 -1.58
CA LEU A 174 -10.21 19.34 -1.09
C LEU A 174 -10.27 19.39 0.43
N LEU A 175 -9.16 19.11 1.08
CA LEU A 175 -8.94 19.40 2.48
C LEU A 175 -8.64 20.90 2.65
N LEU A 176 -9.42 21.58 3.47
CA LEU A 176 -9.18 22.93 3.97
C LEU A 176 -8.75 22.83 5.44
N VAL A 177 -7.60 23.40 5.79
CA VAL A 177 -7.09 23.42 7.16
C VAL A 177 -7.19 24.84 7.70
N SER A 178 -7.83 25.00 8.86
CA SER A 178 -8.00 26.31 9.49
C SER A 178 -6.65 26.91 9.91
N GLY A 179 -6.47 28.19 9.64
CA GLY A 179 -5.34 28.96 10.20
C GLY A 179 -5.56 29.44 11.63
N ASP A 180 -6.82 29.54 12.05
CA ASP A 180 -7.20 30.16 13.33
C ASP A 180 -7.32 29.14 14.47
N ALA A 181 -7.69 27.90 14.16
CA ALA A 181 -7.99 26.87 15.16
C ALA A 181 -7.31 25.53 14.82
N PRO A 182 -6.34 25.07 15.64
CA PRO A 182 -5.63 23.84 15.39
C PRO A 182 -6.56 22.62 15.52
N GLY A 183 -6.58 21.79 14.48
CA GLY A 183 -7.44 20.60 14.40
C GLY A 183 -8.85 20.89 13.90
N VAL A 184 -9.15 22.13 13.47
CA VAL A 184 -10.34 22.43 12.68
C VAL A 184 -9.99 22.32 11.21
N HIS A 185 -10.64 21.39 10.54
CA HIS A 185 -10.50 21.15 9.11
C HIS A 185 -11.84 20.83 8.49
N ALA A 186 -11.86 20.93 7.17
CA ALA A 186 -13.07 20.86 6.40
C ALA A 186 -12.73 20.19 5.05
N VAL A 187 -13.40 19.08 4.70
CA VAL A 187 -13.31 18.43 3.39
C VAL A 187 -14.48 18.85 2.47
N VAL A 188 -14.17 19.36 1.27
CA VAL A 188 -15.16 19.75 0.24
C VAL A 188 -14.81 19.21 -1.14
N PRO A 189 -15.80 18.87 -1.97
CA PRO A 189 -15.57 18.54 -3.37
C PRO A 189 -15.08 19.76 -4.17
N ILE A 190 -14.05 19.52 -4.98
CA ILE A 190 -13.54 20.45 -5.99
C ILE A 190 -14.57 20.54 -7.13
N VAL A 191 -14.93 21.76 -7.48
CA VAL A 191 -15.79 22.07 -8.63
C VAL A 191 -14.96 22.33 -9.88
N ASP A 192 -13.94 23.17 -9.74
CA ASP A 192 -13.12 23.64 -10.85
C ASP A 192 -11.77 24.16 -10.32
N VAL A 193 -10.75 24.13 -11.18
CA VAL A 193 -9.43 24.70 -10.90
C VAL A 193 -8.99 25.52 -12.10
N VAL A 194 -9.14 26.84 -11.97
CA VAL A 194 -8.80 27.78 -13.03
C VAL A 194 -7.51 28.53 -12.71
N PRO A 195 -6.73 28.94 -13.73
CA PRO A 195 -5.70 29.95 -13.52
C PRO A 195 -6.31 31.17 -12.83
N SER A 196 -5.66 31.62 -11.75
CA SER A 196 -5.97 32.92 -11.16
C SER A 196 -5.53 34.02 -12.15
N ASP A 197 -6.07 35.22 -11.95
CA ASP A 197 -5.78 36.46 -12.69
C ASP A 197 -4.37 36.49 -13.32
N PRO A 198 -4.19 36.76 -14.63
CA PRO A 198 -2.89 36.71 -15.33
C PRO A 198 -1.75 37.47 -14.65
N ASP A 199 -2.06 38.48 -13.84
CA ASP A 199 -1.07 39.26 -13.08
C ASP A 199 -0.50 38.51 -11.86
N ARG A 200 -1.12 37.40 -11.44
CA ARG A 200 -0.65 36.54 -10.33
C ARG A 200 0.10 35.34 -10.89
N ASP A 201 1.41 35.52 -11.10
CA ASP A 201 2.36 34.51 -11.59
C ASP A 201 2.07 33.08 -11.07
N GLY A 202 1.51 32.24 -11.95
CA GLY A 202 1.30 30.82 -11.70
C GLY A 202 0.37 30.48 -10.53
N ALA A 203 -0.57 31.36 -10.19
CA ALA A 203 -1.57 31.08 -9.16
C ALA A 203 -2.77 30.31 -9.75
N LEU A 204 -3.36 29.42 -8.95
CA LEU A 204 -4.61 28.72 -9.26
C LEU A 204 -5.70 29.16 -8.29
N ARG A 205 -6.92 29.30 -8.80
CA ARG A 205 -8.13 29.44 -8.02
C ARG A 205 -8.87 28.10 -8.05
N VAL A 206 -8.98 27.48 -6.88
CA VAL A 206 -9.71 26.21 -6.68
C VAL A 206 -11.09 26.56 -6.16
N GLU A 207 -12.11 26.25 -6.94
CA GLU A 207 -13.51 26.43 -6.55
C GLU A 207 -14.06 25.16 -5.92
N PHE A 208 -14.88 25.31 -4.89
CA PHE A 208 -15.48 24.19 -4.17
C PHE A 208 -16.92 24.48 -3.76
N HIS A 209 -17.67 23.43 -3.43
CA HIS A 209 -19.01 23.56 -2.87
C HIS A 209 -19.16 22.72 -1.60
N ALA A 210 -20.05 23.13 -0.71
CA ALA A 210 -20.31 22.48 0.56
C ALA A 210 -21.74 21.91 0.68
N ASP A 211 -22.45 21.82 -0.45
CA ASP A 211 -23.80 21.30 -0.47
C ASP A 211 -23.81 19.75 -0.52
N PRO A 212 -24.19 19.07 0.59
CA PRO A 212 -24.23 17.61 0.63
C PRO A 212 -25.32 17.01 -0.26
N SER A 213 -26.30 17.82 -0.70
CA SER A 213 -27.39 17.35 -1.55
C SER A 213 -26.96 17.05 -3.00
N ARG A 214 -25.74 17.44 -3.40
CA ARG A 214 -25.22 17.19 -4.75
C ARG A 214 -24.86 15.73 -5.04
N GLY A 215 -24.68 14.90 -4.02
CA GLY A 215 -24.41 13.48 -4.22
C GLY A 215 -23.77 12.79 -3.03
N PRO A 216 -23.58 11.45 -3.11
CA PRO A 216 -23.03 10.65 -2.02
C PRO A 216 -21.59 11.05 -1.66
N VAL A 217 -20.80 11.53 -2.63
CA VAL A 217 -19.43 12.01 -2.40
C VAL A 217 -19.42 13.27 -1.52
N ALA A 218 -20.21 14.27 -1.88
CA ALA A 218 -20.33 15.51 -1.09
C ALA A 218 -20.86 15.26 0.32
N ALA A 219 -21.83 14.34 0.46
CA ALA A 219 -22.36 13.93 1.77
C ALA A 219 -21.30 13.24 2.64
N ALA A 220 -20.44 12.38 2.06
CA ALA A 220 -19.37 11.72 2.80
C ALA A 220 -18.30 12.72 3.28
N PHE A 221 -17.92 13.70 2.47
CA PHE A 221 -16.90 14.69 2.86
C PHE A 221 -17.36 15.56 4.04
N LEU A 222 -18.66 15.84 4.14
CA LEU A 222 -19.23 16.50 5.31
C LEU A 222 -19.01 15.69 6.59
N SER A 223 -19.13 14.36 6.54
CA SER A 223 -18.92 13.49 7.70
C SER A 223 -17.47 13.42 8.16
N ILE A 224 -16.52 13.70 7.28
CA ILE A 224 -15.08 13.72 7.56
C ILE A 224 -14.63 15.10 8.06
N SER A 225 -15.40 16.14 7.77
CA SER A 225 -15.15 17.49 8.26
C SER A 225 -15.27 17.57 9.78
N SER A 226 -14.48 18.44 10.41
CA SER A 226 -14.52 18.64 11.86
C SER A 226 -15.94 18.95 12.32
N GLY A 227 -16.44 18.23 13.34
CA GLY A 227 -17.78 18.45 13.89
C GLY A 227 -18.96 18.12 12.96
N GLY A 228 -18.72 17.45 11.83
CA GLY A 228 -19.79 16.98 10.92
C GLY A 228 -20.66 18.08 10.31
N THR A 229 -20.21 19.34 10.37
CA THR A 229 -20.92 20.50 9.83
C THR A 229 -19.97 21.36 9.01
N TRP A 230 -20.48 22.01 7.96
CA TRP A 230 -19.66 22.84 7.09
C TRP A 230 -19.93 24.34 7.26
N PRO A 231 -18.88 25.13 7.54
CA PRO A 231 -17.80 24.78 8.47
C PRO A 231 -18.36 24.69 9.90
N ALA A 232 -17.91 23.73 10.70
CA ALA A 232 -18.23 23.68 12.12
C ALA A 232 -17.50 24.83 12.82
N GLY A 233 -18.24 25.90 13.15
CA GLY A 233 -17.65 27.11 13.70
C GLY A 233 -16.99 28.01 12.64
N TYR A 234 -16.48 29.15 13.08
CA TYR A 234 -15.79 30.12 12.23
C TYR A 234 -14.48 29.52 11.70
N MET A 235 -14.51 28.92 10.51
CA MET A 235 -13.29 28.78 9.70
C MET A 235 -13.03 30.14 9.05
N GLY A 236 -12.60 31.10 9.87
CA GLY A 236 -12.41 32.50 9.47
C GLY A 236 -11.31 32.65 8.41
N ALA A 237 -10.24 31.87 8.57
CA ALA A 237 -9.16 31.73 7.60
C ALA A 237 -8.81 30.25 7.33
N VAL A 238 -8.40 29.99 6.08
CA VAL A 238 -7.77 28.74 5.66
C VAL A 238 -6.29 29.02 5.41
N ASP A 239 -5.41 28.32 6.13
CA ASP A 239 -3.95 28.46 5.98
C ASP A 239 -3.41 27.54 4.88
N ARG A 240 -3.93 26.31 4.85
CA ARG A 240 -3.45 25.27 3.94
C ARG A 240 -4.58 24.50 3.29
N VAL A 241 -4.31 24.02 2.08
CA VAL A 241 -5.17 23.09 1.38
C VAL A 241 -4.41 21.89 0.84
N GLY A 242 -5.10 20.81 0.57
CA GLY A 242 -4.51 19.65 -0.11
C GLY A 242 -5.58 18.77 -0.70
N VAL A 243 -5.22 17.93 -1.65
CA VAL A 243 -6.14 16.91 -2.18
C VAL A 243 -6.12 15.75 -1.19
N LEU A 244 -7.26 15.52 -0.55
CA LEU A 244 -7.47 14.43 0.38
C LEU A 244 -7.75 13.15 -0.41
N GLU A 245 -6.99 12.10 -0.09
CA GLU A 245 -7.14 10.80 -0.70
C GLU A 245 -7.51 9.76 0.36
N GLU A 246 -8.28 8.75 -0.05
CA GLU A 246 -8.48 7.52 0.72
C GLU A 246 -7.92 6.34 -0.05
N TRP A 247 -7.02 5.61 0.60
CA TRP A 247 -6.42 4.38 0.11
C TRP A 247 -6.79 3.24 1.05
N ARG A 248 -7.25 2.11 0.52
CA ARG A 248 -7.52 0.90 1.30
C ARG A 248 -6.58 -0.21 0.88
N PHE A 249 -5.86 -0.76 1.83
CA PHE A 249 -5.00 -1.93 1.65
C PHE A 249 -5.74 -3.15 2.17
N TYR A 250 -5.85 -4.17 1.34
CA TYR A 250 -6.64 -5.35 1.65
C TYR A 250 -6.13 -6.57 0.87
N VAL A 251 -6.37 -7.76 1.42
CA VAL A 251 -6.09 -9.01 0.70
C VAL A 251 -7.30 -9.34 -0.17
N ARG A 252 -7.06 -9.57 -1.46
CA ARG A 252 -8.07 -10.08 -2.39
C ARG A 252 -8.12 -11.60 -2.30
N PRO A 253 -9.33 -12.20 -2.29
CA PRO A 253 -9.45 -13.64 -2.42
C PRO A 253 -8.86 -14.09 -3.76
N PRO A 254 -8.39 -15.35 -3.86
CA PRO A 254 -7.87 -15.88 -5.11
C PRO A 254 -9.00 -15.87 -6.15
N ASP A 255 -8.68 -15.43 -7.36
CA ASP A 255 -9.61 -15.47 -8.48
C ASP A 255 -9.71 -16.94 -8.97
N PRO A 256 -10.90 -17.58 -8.94
CA PRO A 256 -11.04 -18.98 -9.32
C PRO A 256 -10.63 -19.26 -10.77
N ASP A 257 -10.65 -18.24 -11.63
CA ASP A 257 -10.24 -18.34 -13.03
C ASP A 257 -8.73 -18.05 -13.22
N SER A 258 -8.03 -17.67 -12.16
CA SER A 258 -6.61 -17.37 -12.17
C SER A 258 -5.79 -18.44 -11.45
N LEU A 259 -4.58 -18.70 -11.96
CA LEU A 259 -3.59 -19.49 -11.23
C LEU A 259 -2.92 -18.72 -10.09
N ARG A 260 -3.26 -17.43 -9.93
CA ARG A 260 -2.68 -16.58 -8.89
C ARG A 260 -3.37 -16.84 -7.56
N GLY A 261 -2.58 -16.94 -6.50
CA GLY A 261 -3.09 -16.97 -5.14
C GLY A 261 -3.75 -15.66 -4.72
N SER A 262 -3.99 -15.53 -3.42
CA SER A 262 -4.45 -14.26 -2.84
C SER A 262 -3.45 -13.14 -3.10
N GLN A 263 -3.96 -11.94 -3.34
CA GLN A 263 -3.16 -10.79 -3.74
C GLN A 263 -3.37 -9.68 -2.73
N LEU A 264 -2.29 -9.04 -2.27
CA LEU A 264 -2.46 -7.77 -1.58
C LEU A 264 -2.71 -6.69 -2.64
N ALA A 265 -3.86 -6.04 -2.51
CA ALA A 265 -4.26 -4.96 -3.38
C ALA A 265 -4.42 -3.66 -2.61
N MET A 266 -4.37 -2.59 -3.39
CA MET A 266 -4.59 -1.24 -2.96
C MET A 266 -5.74 -0.64 -3.78
N ALA A 267 -6.71 -0.07 -3.07
CA ALA A 267 -7.85 0.62 -3.65
C ALA A 267 -7.74 2.12 -3.39
N ARG A 268 -7.87 2.97 -4.41
CA ARG A 268 -8.04 4.42 -4.28
C ARG A 268 -9.53 4.75 -4.38
N LEU A 269 -10.07 5.41 -3.36
CA LEU A 269 -11.49 5.74 -3.24
C LEU A 269 -11.69 7.23 -2.96
N TYR A 270 -12.89 7.73 -3.27
CA TYR A 270 -13.32 9.01 -2.71
C TYR A 270 -13.48 8.85 -1.19
N PRO A 271 -12.87 9.73 -0.38
CA PRO A 271 -12.88 9.60 1.08
C PRO A 271 -14.27 9.39 1.68
N GLY A 272 -14.43 8.32 2.46
CA GLY A 272 -15.64 7.98 3.21
C GLY A 272 -16.81 7.41 2.39
N THR A 273 -16.63 7.14 1.09
CA THR A 273 -17.76 6.78 0.21
C THR A 273 -17.83 5.31 -0.19
N GLY A 274 -16.70 4.59 -0.20
CA GLY A 274 -16.61 3.29 -0.88
C GLY A 274 -16.64 3.38 -2.42
N ILE A 275 -16.72 4.58 -3.01
CA ILE A 275 -16.75 4.78 -4.46
C ILE A 275 -15.31 4.85 -4.98
N ALA A 276 -15.00 4.07 -6.00
CA ALA A 276 -13.69 4.10 -6.65
C ALA A 276 -13.35 5.51 -7.15
N TRP A 277 -12.10 5.93 -6.99
CA TRP A 277 -11.62 7.19 -7.54
C TRP A 277 -11.84 7.23 -9.06
N ASP A 278 -12.23 8.39 -9.60
CA ASP A 278 -12.63 8.57 -11.01
C ASP A 278 -13.75 7.60 -11.47
N ARG A 279 -14.46 6.98 -10.52
CA ARG A 279 -15.51 5.97 -10.76
C ARG A 279 -15.03 4.79 -11.61
N ARG A 280 -13.72 4.51 -11.62
CA ARG A 280 -13.10 3.40 -12.37
C ARG A 280 -12.80 2.22 -11.46
N SER A 281 -13.34 1.05 -11.79
CA SER A 281 -13.08 -0.20 -11.04
C SER A 281 -11.60 -0.60 -11.00
N ALA A 282 -10.80 -0.18 -12.00
CA ALA A 282 -9.35 -0.38 -12.01
C ALA A 282 -8.65 0.23 -10.77
N ASN A 283 -9.23 1.28 -10.18
CA ASN A 283 -8.70 1.90 -8.98
C ASN A 283 -9.00 1.12 -7.71
N LEU A 284 -9.82 0.06 -7.75
CA LEU A 284 -10.13 -0.76 -6.58
C LEU A 284 -9.19 -1.94 -6.39
N ALA A 285 -8.45 -2.35 -7.42
CA ALA A 285 -7.71 -3.61 -7.40
C ALA A 285 -6.28 -3.46 -7.92
N GLN A 286 -5.59 -2.38 -7.55
CA GLN A 286 -4.18 -2.21 -7.90
C GLN A 286 -3.33 -3.20 -7.10
N VAL A 287 -2.85 -4.25 -7.76
CA VAL A 287 -2.07 -5.31 -7.11
C VAL A 287 -0.70 -4.77 -6.71
N ILE A 288 -0.35 -4.93 -5.43
CA ILE A 288 0.99 -4.60 -4.90
C ILE A 288 1.87 -5.85 -4.87
N ALA A 289 1.30 -6.97 -4.41
CA ALA A 289 2.01 -8.23 -4.29
C ALA A 289 1.08 -9.43 -4.50
N ASP A 290 1.63 -10.48 -5.10
CA ASP A 290 1.02 -11.78 -5.20
C ASP A 290 1.35 -12.65 -3.99
N ASP A 291 0.54 -13.70 -3.79
CA ASP A 291 0.71 -14.73 -2.76
C ASP A 291 0.74 -14.18 -1.32
N ILE A 292 -0.01 -13.11 -1.06
CA ILE A 292 -0.25 -12.60 0.31
C ILE A 292 -1.58 -13.17 0.79
N ALA A 293 -1.50 -14.07 1.78
CA ALA A 293 -2.66 -14.78 2.32
C ALA A 293 -3.37 -13.99 3.41
N ASP A 294 -2.65 -13.13 4.12
CA ASP A 294 -3.17 -12.42 5.29
C ASP A 294 -2.51 -11.05 5.47
N LEU A 295 -3.30 -10.10 5.99
CA LEU A 295 -2.90 -8.77 6.41
C LEU A 295 -3.47 -8.56 7.80
N GLU A 296 -2.59 -8.39 8.78
CA GLU A 296 -2.96 -8.04 10.15
C GLU A 296 -2.41 -6.65 10.47
N VAL A 297 -3.25 -5.79 11.05
CA VAL A 297 -2.88 -4.42 11.41
C VAL A 297 -3.24 -4.14 12.86
N ALA A 298 -2.22 -3.87 13.66
CA ALA A 298 -2.38 -3.40 15.04
C ALA A 298 -2.00 -1.93 15.15
N VAL A 299 -2.87 -1.13 15.76
CA VAL A 299 -2.62 0.28 16.06
C VAL A 299 -2.53 0.45 17.57
N GLU A 300 -1.42 1.00 18.04
CA GLU A 300 -1.11 1.21 19.45
C GLU A 300 -0.77 2.69 19.71
N GLU A 301 -1.34 3.27 20.75
CA GLU A 301 -1.02 4.62 21.20
C GLU A 301 0.30 4.61 21.99
N LEU A 302 1.27 5.45 21.59
CA LEU A 302 2.57 5.57 22.24
C LEU A 302 2.52 6.49 23.48
N GLY A 303 1.57 6.27 24.40
CA GLY A 303 1.44 6.95 25.70
C GLY A 303 1.11 8.45 25.66
N GLU A 304 0.27 8.94 26.59
CA GLU A 304 -0.13 10.35 26.82
C GLU A 304 -0.20 11.25 25.55
N GLY A 305 -0.74 10.75 24.42
CA GLY A 305 -0.81 11.51 23.17
C GLY A 305 0.55 11.90 22.55
N ARG A 306 1.62 11.11 22.77
CA ARG A 306 2.95 11.35 22.17
C ARG A 306 3.08 10.82 20.74
N GLY A 307 2.13 10.00 20.30
CA GLY A 307 2.04 9.50 18.93
C GLY A 307 1.43 8.11 18.86
N TRP A 308 1.55 7.48 17.70
CA TRP A 308 0.98 6.17 17.41
C TRP A 308 2.03 5.25 16.79
N SER A 309 1.97 3.96 17.12
CA SER A 309 2.67 2.91 16.39
C SER A 309 1.68 2.02 15.69
N ILE A 310 1.93 1.77 14.41
CA ILE A 310 1.17 0.85 13.60
C ILE A 310 2.09 -0.32 13.30
N ALA A 311 1.72 -1.49 13.76
CA ALA A 311 2.36 -2.73 13.35
C ALA A 311 1.53 -3.34 12.22
N VAL A 312 2.15 -3.50 11.06
CA VAL A 312 1.55 -4.23 9.94
C VAL A 312 2.31 -5.54 9.77
N ALA A 313 1.59 -6.65 9.81
CA ALA A 313 2.11 -7.96 9.51
C ALA A 313 1.45 -8.51 8.26
N THR A 314 2.23 -9.20 7.44
CA THR A 314 1.71 -9.91 6.27
C THR A 314 2.20 -11.35 6.30
N THR A 315 1.33 -12.25 5.86
CA THR A 315 1.67 -13.67 5.71
C THR A 315 1.67 -14.01 4.23
N ALA A 316 2.84 -14.37 3.68
CA ALA A 316 2.95 -14.85 2.31
C ALA A 316 2.83 -16.37 2.23
N ARG A 317 2.15 -16.89 1.20
CA ARG A 317 2.00 -18.33 0.95
C ARG A 317 1.87 -18.59 -0.55
N ALA A 318 2.84 -19.30 -1.12
CA ALA A 318 2.77 -19.72 -2.50
C ALA A 318 1.65 -20.74 -2.72
N GLY A 319 0.75 -20.47 -3.66
CA GLY A 319 -0.11 -21.48 -4.29
C GLY A 319 -1.21 -22.13 -3.46
N GLU A 320 -1.60 -21.57 -2.30
CA GLU A 320 -2.75 -22.05 -1.52
C GLU A 320 -3.84 -20.98 -1.34
N PRO A 321 -5.13 -21.37 -1.36
CA PRO A 321 -6.24 -20.44 -1.14
C PRO A 321 -6.30 -19.93 0.31
N ALA A 322 -6.62 -18.63 0.49
CA ALA A 322 -6.65 -17.93 1.79
C ALA A 322 -7.44 -18.64 2.91
N ALA A 323 -8.50 -19.39 2.59
CA ALA A 323 -9.36 -20.04 3.58
C ALA A 323 -8.63 -21.11 4.45
N ALA A 324 -7.44 -21.57 4.06
CA ALA A 324 -6.62 -22.50 4.84
C ALA A 324 -5.55 -21.81 5.73
N ALA A 325 -5.57 -20.48 5.86
CA ALA A 325 -4.48 -19.69 6.46
C ALA A 325 -4.49 -19.58 8.00
N LEU A 326 -5.51 -20.08 8.69
CA LEU A 326 -5.76 -19.82 10.12
C LEU A 326 -4.70 -20.32 11.13
N ARG A 327 -3.55 -20.90 10.71
CA ARG A 327 -2.51 -21.46 11.62
C ARG A 327 -1.05 -21.39 11.11
N VAL A 328 -0.64 -20.37 10.38
CA VAL A 328 0.75 -20.25 9.88
C VAL A 328 1.53 -19.17 10.66
N PRO A 329 2.81 -19.40 11.03
CA PRO A 329 3.63 -18.38 11.66
C PRO A 329 3.88 -17.18 10.73
N ARG A 330 3.77 -15.98 11.29
CA ARG A 330 3.99 -14.69 10.59
C ARG A 330 5.37 -14.65 9.93
N THR A 331 5.40 -14.23 8.67
CA THR A 331 6.64 -14.23 7.85
C THR A 331 7.32 -12.86 7.81
N ALA A 332 6.56 -11.76 7.89
CA ALA A 332 7.14 -10.43 7.99
C ALA A 332 6.27 -9.48 8.82
N ALA A 333 6.90 -8.62 9.62
CA ALA A 333 6.23 -7.56 10.37
C ALA A 333 7.03 -6.25 10.28
N THR A 334 6.33 -5.15 10.04
CA THR A 334 6.90 -3.80 10.04
C THR A 334 6.16 -2.93 11.04
N VAL A 335 6.92 -2.26 11.92
CA VAL A 335 6.39 -1.23 12.81
C VAL A 335 6.67 0.15 12.21
N VAL A 336 5.61 0.91 11.98
CA VAL A 336 5.65 2.32 11.57
C VAL A 336 5.28 3.16 12.78
N ARG A 337 6.25 3.89 13.31
CA ARG A 337 6.00 4.86 14.38
C ARG A 337 5.66 6.21 13.75
N LEU A 338 4.42 6.64 13.90
CA LEU A 338 3.97 7.97 13.56
C LEU A 338 4.16 8.84 14.80
N ARG A 339 5.19 9.69 14.78
CA ARG A 339 5.29 10.78 15.76
C ARG A 339 4.29 11.85 15.37
N ASN A 340 3.69 12.49 16.35
CA ASN A 340 2.83 13.65 16.14
C ASN A 340 3.61 14.70 15.33
N LEU A 341 3.29 14.79 14.03
CA LEU A 341 3.79 15.81 13.13
C LEU A 341 3.04 17.10 13.50
N ARG A 342 3.54 17.78 14.53
CA ARG A 342 3.16 19.16 14.84
C ARG A 342 3.82 20.10 13.85
#